data_AF-A0A5B3G1A4-F1
#
_entry.id   AF-A0A5B3G1A4-F1
#
_cell.length_a   1.000
_cell.length_b   1.000
_cell.length_c   1.000
_cell.angle_alpha   90.00
_cell.angle_beta   90.00
_cell.angle_gamma   90.00
#
_symmetry.space_group_name_H-M   'P 1'
#
loop_
_entity.id
_entity.type
_entity.pdbx_description
1 polymer ?
#
loop_
_entity_poly.entity_id
_entity_poly.type
_entity_poly.pdbx_seq_one_letter_code
_entity_poly.pdbx_strand_id
1 'polypeptide(L)'
;MMKKLFVICSWALLLGGCKSESGASDPDGDKPVPPPSAELLQKIEDLNAGLVSLKTLAGAVSQSEVRSLAETEDGVRLTFCDGTEVTVACNAAAEAPLIGIAVDGDAYYWTLAAEKDIPWLKDAAGAKMPVSGPVPVVGRDDKGFWTVTTDAAVTPWQIEDGSGNPVEATGDEQVELFRSVKAGNGRVEIALTDGGTLSAAQVNDLSVAGTANCYVVSAPGTYVFNARVRGNGAGEGVGFEPAIEMADGMTADWLWTDSEGLVSGVALDTTSGDIFLTVGEGRGNALVALMQDGKVVWSWHVWVTDAPQTMTYGNGTVFMDRNLGAAGTTAGGTDAYGMYYQWGRKDPFYGGEKTETSANAFLEAKNGTVVNPAYPALDWAFSKSATTTDGAAANPMTFYNDKVGTGYNWLASPNATLWGEAKTLNDPCPPGYRVPETGAWEDLISGRQYIDGVSVWDGTNYGMTYTHGGQTAWYPAQGYRNYSSGAIVGLRSSTGGSGAYWSAETSSVKSYYLFFRSKLSSSGSINNELDMNRSYGYTVRCCKE
;
A
#
# COMPACT_ATOMS: atom_id res chain seq x y z
N MET A 1 -53.74 -24.75 43.08
CA MET A 1 -53.33 -24.86 44.50
C MET A 1 -52.36 -23.72 44.81
N MET A 2 -52.84 -22.75 45.60
CA MET A 2 -52.23 -22.25 46.84
C MET A 2 -50.87 -21.56 46.66
N LYS A 3 -50.82 -20.22 46.61
CA LYS A 3 -50.94 -19.23 47.72
C LYS A 3 -49.74 -19.20 48.68
N LYS A 4 -49.12 -18.00 48.77
CA LYS A 4 -48.63 -17.24 49.95
C LYS A 4 -48.08 -15.93 49.33
N LEU A 5 -48.62 -14.71 49.44
CA LEU A 5 -49.37 -13.91 50.42
C LEU A 5 -48.61 -13.56 51.72
N PHE A 6 -48.17 -12.29 51.81
CA PHE A 6 -48.18 -11.30 52.93
C PHE A 6 -47.45 -10.04 52.37
N VAL A 7 -48.02 -8.84 52.10
CA VAL A 7 -48.93 -7.90 52.81
C VAL A 7 -48.22 -7.42 54.11
N ILE A 8 -47.91 -6.15 54.43
CA ILE A 8 -48.58 -4.80 54.49
C ILE A 8 -47.45 -3.75 54.73
N CYS A 9 -47.42 -2.51 54.22
CA CYS A 9 -48.01 -1.25 54.76
C CYS A 9 -47.53 -0.09 53.84
N SER A 10 -48.34 0.61 53.03
CA SER A 10 -49.31 1.68 53.35
C SER A 10 -48.68 2.94 53.97
N TRP A 11 -48.70 4.07 53.26
CA TRP A 11 -49.63 5.18 53.53
C TRP A 11 -49.69 6.15 52.34
N ALA A 12 -50.93 6.49 51.98
CA ALA A 12 -51.30 7.49 50.99
C ALA A 12 -51.61 8.82 51.69
N LEU A 13 -51.40 9.93 50.99
CA LEU A 13 -52.07 11.20 51.27
C LEU A 13 -52.54 11.81 49.94
N LEU A 14 -53.84 11.66 49.71
CA LEU A 14 -54.66 12.47 48.82
C LEU A 14 -55.01 13.77 49.54
N LEU A 15 -55.05 14.89 48.80
CA LEU A 15 -56.00 16.01 48.91
C LEU A 15 -55.75 16.89 47.66
N GLY A 16 -56.68 16.94 46.69
CA GLY A 16 -57.66 18.03 46.56
C GLY A 16 -57.00 19.22 45.85
N GLY A 17 -57.21 19.48 44.56
CA GLY A 17 -58.47 19.87 43.95
C GLY A 17 -58.42 21.38 43.63
N CYS A 18 -58.44 21.75 42.34
CA CYS A 18 -59.15 22.91 41.78
C CYS A 18 -58.85 23.05 40.28
N LYS A 19 -59.85 22.74 39.44
CA LYS A 19 -60.02 23.40 38.16
C LYS A 19 -60.43 24.85 38.44
N SER A 20 -59.76 25.81 37.82
CA SER A 20 -60.31 27.14 37.58
C SER A 20 -60.17 27.44 36.10
N GLU A 21 -61.32 27.56 35.44
CA GLU A 21 -61.45 28.10 34.09
C GLU A 21 -61.15 29.60 34.08
N SER A 22 -60.60 30.02 32.94
CA SER A 22 -60.74 31.32 32.27
C SER A 22 -60.33 32.60 33.01
N GLY A 23 -59.37 33.31 32.41
CA GLY A 23 -59.13 34.72 32.71
C GLY A 23 -58.03 35.34 31.84
N ALA A 24 -58.45 35.86 30.69
CA ALA A 24 -57.85 36.95 29.91
C ALA A 24 -56.44 36.76 29.32
N SER A 25 -56.40 36.96 28.00
CA SER A 25 -55.25 37.25 27.15
C SER A 25 -54.33 38.33 27.72
N ASP A 26 -53.05 38.01 27.82
CA ASP A 26 -51.96 38.97 27.83
C ASP A 26 -51.21 38.85 26.50
N PRO A 27 -51.37 39.78 25.54
CA PRO A 27 -50.54 39.87 24.36
C PRO A 27 -49.31 40.73 24.71
N ASP A 28 -48.11 40.30 24.30
CA ASP A 28 -46.82 40.96 24.56
C ASP A 28 -46.32 40.93 26.01
N GLY A 29 -45.80 39.76 26.38
CA GLY A 29 -44.81 39.63 27.43
C GLY A 29 -43.69 38.72 26.97
N ASP A 30 -42.69 39.28 26.29
CA ASP A 30 -41.38 38.65 26.07
C ASP A 30 -40.87 38.16 27.43
N LYS A 31 -41.11 36.87 27.73
CA LYS A 31 -40.42 36.22 28.84
C LYS A 31 -38.96 36.18 28.43
N PRO A 32 -38.02 36.73 29.22
CA PRO A 32 -36.61 36.64 28.91
C PRO A 32 -36.26 35.17 28.77
N VAL A 33 -35.89 34.76 27.55
CA VAL A 33 -35.37 33.43 27.32
C VAL A 33 -34.10 33.31 28.17
N PRO A 34 -33.93 32.24 28.95
CA PRO A 34 -32.74 32.10 29.78
C PRO A 34 -31.47 32.20 28.90
N PRO A 35 -30.40 32.81 29.43
CA PRO A 35 -29.12 32.86 28.73
C PRO A 35 -28.68 31.43 28.35
N PRO A 36 -28.02 31.25 27.20
CA PRO A 36 -27.64 29.93 26.73
C PRO A 36 -26.77 29.22 27.79
N SER A 37 -27.03 27.93 28.00
CA SER A 37 -26.19 27.12 28.89
C SER A 37 -24.78 27.02 28.32
N ALA A 38 -23.78 26.84 29.18
CA ALA A 38 -22.41 26.59 28.73
C ALA A 38 -22.31 25.35 27.81
N GLU A 39 -23.16 24.36 28.06
CA GLU A 39 -23.27 23.15 27.24
C GLU A 39 -23.77 23.46 25.82
N LEU A 40 -24.80 24.30 25.67
CA LEU A 40 -25.29 24.71 24.36
C LEU A 40 -24.27 25.56 23.59
N LEU A 41 -23.55 26.45 24.29
CA LEU A 41 -22.46 27.21 23.67
C LEU A 41 -21.34 26.31 23.16
N GLN A 42 -20.94 25.29 23.93
CA GLN A 42 -19.95 24.31 23.49
C GLN A 42 -20.46 23.53 22.27
N LYS A 43 -21.72 23.07 22.28
CA LYS A 43 -22.33 22.40 21.12
C LYS A 43 -22.32 23.26 19.85
N ILE A 44 -22.59 24.57 19.98
CA ILE A 44 -22.50 25.52 18.86
C ILE A 44 -21.07 25.58 18.31
N GLU A 45 -20.07 25.67 19.19
CA GLU A 45 -18.65 25.66 18.79
C GLU A 45 -18.25 24.36 18.10
N ASP A 46 -18.64 23.22 18.67
CA ASP A 46 -18.35 21.89 18.15
C ASP A 46 -19.00 21.67 16.77
N LEU A 47 -20.26 22.08 16.61
CA LEU A 47 -20.96 22.01 15.33
C LEU A 47 -20.28 22.89 14.28
N ASN A 48 -19.93 24.13 14.62
CA ASN A 48 -19.22 25.03 13.70
C ASN A 48 -17.86 24.45 13.26
N ALA A 49 -17.09 23.87 14.19
CA ALA A 49 -15.85 23.17 13.87
C ALA A 49 -16.10 21.95 12.96
N GLY A 50 -17.14 21.18 13.25
CA GLY A 50 -17.58 20.06 12.42
C GLY A 50 -17.92 20.49 10.99
N LEU A 51 -18.65 21.59 10.80
CA LEU A 51 -19.04 22.09 9.48
C LEU A 51 -17.83 22.49 8.63
N VAL A 52 -16.78 23.03 9.26
CA VAL A 52 -15.49 23.27 8.58
C VAL A 52 -14.87 21.95 8.11
N SER A 53 -14.80 20.94 8.98
CA SER A 53 -14.29 19.61 8.60
C SER A 53 -15.13 18.95 7.52
N LEU A 54 -16.47 19.05 7.57
CA LEU A 54 -17.38 18.49 6.58
C LEU A 54 -17.20 19.14 5.20
N LYS A 55 -17.02 20.47 5.14
CA LYS A 55 -16.69 21.15 3.89
C LYS A 55 -15.36 20.67 3.33
N THR A 56 -14.32 20.65 4.16
CA THR A 56 -12.98 20.21 3.74
C THR A 56 -13.03 18.78 3.21
N LEU A 57 -13.73 17.88 3.91
CA LEU A 57 -13.91 16.50 3.48
C LEU A 57 -14.67 16.41 2.16
N ALA A 58 -15.81 17.10 2.02
CA ALA A 58 -16.61 17.10 0.79
C ALA A 58 -15.81 17.62 -0.41
N GLY A 59 -14.95 18.62 -0.19
CA GLY A 59 -14.00 19.10 -1.20
C GLY A 59 -12.97 18.03 -1.56
N ALA A 60 -12.28 17.47 -0.56
CA ALA A 60 -11.21 16.48 -0.75
C ALA A 60 -11.70 15.23 -1.47
N VAL A 61 -12.83 14.64 -1.05
CA VAL A 61 -13.39 13.42 -1.68
C VAL A 61 -13.81 13.63 -3.14
N SER A 62 -14.03 14.87 -3.56
CA SER A 62 -14.38 15.22 -4.95
C SER A 62 -13.17 15.47 -5.85
N GLN A 63 -11.99 15.68 -5.26
CA GLN A 63 -10.78 16.14 -5.97
C GLN A 63 -9.61 15.17 -5.89
N SER A 64 -9.57 14.32 -4.86
CA SER A 64 -8.42 13.45 -4.60
C SER A 64 -8.84 12.11 -3.99
N GLU A 65 -8.00 11.11 -4.21
CA GLU A 65 -8.10 9.79 -3.63
C GLU A 65 -7.54 9.75 -2.21
N VAL A 66 -8.09 8.87 -1.37
CA VAL A 66 -7.56 8.60 -0.03
C VAL A 66 -6.34 7.70 -0.17
N ARG A 67 -5.19 8.18 0.31
CA ARG A 67 -3.91 7.48 0.33
C ARG A 67 -3.72 6.61 1.56
N SER A 68 -4.21 7.06 2.72
CA SER A 68 -4.10 6.29 3.96
C SER A 68 -5.18 6.65 4.98
N LEU A 69 -5.42 5.72 5.91
CA LEU A 69 -6.30 5.88 7.07
C LEU A 69 -5.51 5.54 8.33
N ALA A 70 -5.63 6.37 9.36
CA ALA A 70 -5.03 6.13 10.66
C ALA A 70 -6.04 6.38 11.78
N GLU A 71 -6.21 5.41 12.67
CA GLU A 71 -6.97 5.60 13.91
C GLU A 71 -6.17 6.51 14.86
N THR A 72 -6.80 7.54 15.38
CA THR A 72 -6.23 8.49 16.35
C THR A 72 -7.12 8.60 17.58
N GLU A 73 -6.66 9.29 18.61
CA GLU A 73 -7.47 9.57 19.81
C GLU A 73 -8.73 10.41 19.48
N ASP A 74 -8.67 11.22 18.42
CA ASP A 74 -9.71 12.17 18.00
C ASP A 74 -10.63 11.61 16.89
N GLY A 75 -10.38 10.38 16.40
CA GLY A 75 -11.16 9.74 15.34
C GLY A 75 -10.30 9.11 14.24
N VAL A 76 -10.82 9.06 13.01
CA VAL A 76 -10.10 8.48 11.87
C VAL A 76 -9.48 9.60 11.03
N ARG A 77 -8.15 9.65 10.94
CA ARG A 77 -7.43 10.56 10.05
C ARG A 77 -7.37 9.98 8.65
N LEU A 78 -7.87 10.74 7.68
CA LEU A 78 -7.78 10.50 6.25
C LEU A 78 -6.69 11.41 5.67
N THR A 79 -5.71 10.82 4.98
CA THR A 79 -4.71 11.55 4.21
C THR A 79 -4.97 11.31 2.72
N PHE A 80 -5.15 12.38 1.97
CA PHE A 80 -5.41 12.37 0.53
C PHE A 80 -4.10 12.46 -0.28
N CYS A 81 -4.15 12.06 -1.55
CA CYS A 81 -3.00 12.12 -2.45
C CYS A 81 -2.50 13.53 -2.73
N ASP A 82 -3.37 14.54 -2.65
CA ASP A 82 -3.02 15.95 -2.79
C ASP A 82 -2.34 16.56 -1.52
N GLY A 83 -2.19 15.75 -0.45
CA GLY A 83 -1.62 16.17 0.83
C GLY A 83 -2.65 16.73 1.82
N THR A 84 -3.93 16.81 1.46
CA THR A 84 -4.99 17.20 2.39
C THR A 84 -5.13 16.15 3.48
N GLU A 85 -5.21 16.59 4.74
CA GLU A 85 -5.51 15.73 5.88
C GLU A 85 -6.83 16.15 6.54
N VAL A 86 -7.71 15.20 6.80
CA VAL A 86 -8.98 15.42 7.49
C VAL A 86 -9.16 14.38 8.58
N THR A 87 -9.40 14.81 9.82
CA THR A 87 -9.74 13.89 10.92
C THR A 87 -11.25 13.85 11.12
N VAL A 88 -11.81 12.64 11.11
CA VAL A 88 -13.25 12.38 11.15
C VAL A 88 -13.60 11.70 12.48
N ALA A 89 -14.16 12.47 13.41
CA ALA A 89 -14.67 11.96 14.68
C ALA A 89 -16.02 11.25 14.46
N CYS A 90 -16.08 9.94 14.70
CA CYS A 90 -17.26 9.12 14.41
C CYS A 90 -18.07 8.80 15.67
N ASN A 91 -19.39 8.99 15.62
CA ASN A 91 -20.32 8.50 16.63
C ASN A 91 -21.43 7.65 15.97
N ALA A 92 -21.37 6.33 16.16
CA ALA A 92 -22.27 5.39 15.52
C ALA A 92 -23.73 5.48 16.01
N ALA A 93 -23.94 6.03 17.21
CA ALA A 93 -25.26 6.16 17.83
C ALA A 93 -25.86 7.57 17.69
N ALA A 94 -25.11 8.53 17.13
CA ALA A 94 -25.58 9.89 16.95
C ALA A 94 -26.74 9.95 15.95
N GLU A 95 -27.72 10.79 16.27
CA GLU A 95 -28.80 11.16 15.36
C GLU A 95 -28.37 12.31 14.45
N ALA A 96 -29.26 12.70 13.53
CA ALA A 96 -28.96 13.75 12.57
C ALA A 96 -28.69 15.10 13.28
N PRO A 97 -27.63 15.82 12.90
CA PRO A 97 -27.31 17.13 13.43
C PRO A 97 -28.29 18.18 12.88
N LEU A 98 -28.16 19.42 13.37
CA LEU A 98 -28.94 20.54 12.82
C LEU A 98 -28.64 20.76 11.33
N ILE A 99 -27.35 20.79 10.95
CA ILE A 99 -26.90 21.05 9.58
C ILE A 99 -26.13 19.84 9.05
N GLY A 100 -26.49 19.42 7.83
CA GLY A 100 -25.78 18.38 7.08
C GLY A 100 -25.57 18.80 5.62
N ILE A 101 -25.37 17.82 4.74
CA ILE A 101 -25.19 18.07 3.31
C ILE A 101 -25.95 17.06 2.46
N ALA A 102 -26.43 17.50 1.29
CA ALA A 102 -26.99 16.62 0.29
C ALA A 102 -26.56 17.03 -1.12
N VAL A 103 -26.57 16.07 -2.04
CA VAL A 103 -26.31 16.29 -3.46
C VAL A 103 -27.55 16.88 -4.14
N ASP A 104 -27.35 17.92 -4.94
CA ASP A 104 -28.31 18.42 -5.93
C ASP A 104 -27.58 18.66 -7.26
N GLY A 105 -27.88 17.83 -8.26
CA GLY A 105 -27.10 17.76 -9.49
C GLY A 105 -25.68 17.25 -9.24
N ASP A 106 -24.67 18.03 -9.64
CA ASP A 106 -23.24 17.66 -9.53
C ASP A 106 -22.54 18.34 -8.33
N ALA A 107 -23.30 18.97 -7.42
CA ALA A 107 -22.75 19.73 -6.30
C ALA A 107 -23.41 19.36 -4.96
N TYR A 108 -22.63 19.49 -3.89
CA TYR A 108 -23.14 19.40 -2.52
C TYR A 108 -23.69 20.76 -2.06
N TYR A 109 -24.83 20.71 -1.39
CA TYR A 109 -25.48 21.86 -0.75
C TYR A 109 -25.70 21.58 0.73
N TRP A 110 -25.64 22.64 1.54
CA TRP A 110 -25.96 22.59 2.96
C TRP A 110 -27.46 22.35 3.15
N THR A 111 -27.83 21.56 4.17
CA THR A 111 -29.21 21.15 4.46
C THR A 111 -29.52 21.24 5.94
N LEU A 112 -30.81 21.25 6.30
CA LEU A 112 -31.22 20.97 7.68
C LEU A 112 -31.40 19.46 7.82
N ALA A 113 -30.44 18.83 8.50
CA ALA A 113 -30.30 17.39 8.52
C ALA A 113 -31.35 16.69 9.41
N ALA A 114 -31.82 17.36 10.45
CA ALA A 114 -32.83 16.84 11.37
C ALA A 114 -34.26 16.80 10.79
N GLU A 115 -34.48 17.35 9.59
CA GLU A 115 -35.80 17.52 8.99
C GLU A 115 -36.15 16.39 8.01
N LYS A 116 -37.43 15.97 8.02
CA LYS A 116 -37.91 14.75 7.35
C LYS A 116 -37.78 14.76 5.82
N ASP A 117 -37.70 15.94 5.21
CA ASP A 117 -37.67 16.14 3.75
C ASP A 117 -36.37 16.80 3.24
N ILE A 118 -35.34 16.91 4.09
CA ILE A 118 -34.03 17.49 3.78
C ILE A 118 -34.15 18.90 3.13
N PRO A 119 -34.69 19.90 3.85
CA PRO A 119 -34.77 21.25 3.33
C PRO A 119 -33.35 21.84 3.17
N TRP A 120 -33.17 22.61 2.11
CA TRP A 120 -31.91 23.29 1.83
C TRP A 120 -31.68 24.43 2.81
N LEU A 121 -30.45 24.54 3.33
CA LEU A 121 -30.04 25.74 4.04
C LEU A 121 -29.94 26.88 3.03
N LYS A 122 -30.59 28.01 3.35
CA LYS A 122 -30.71 29.17 2.47
C LYS A 122 -29.90 30.35 2.97
N ASP A 123 -29.36 31.11 2.03
CA ASP A 123 -28.74 32.41 2.31
C ASP A 123 -29.80 33.48 2.65
N ALA A 124 -29.34 34.67 3.01
CA ALA A 124 -30.21 35.81 3.33
C ALA A 124 -31.12 36.24 2.15
N ALA A 125 -30.82 35.83 0.92
CA ALA A 125 -31.65 36.08 -0.26
C ALA A 125 -32.64 34.93 -0.57
N GLY A 126 -32.62 33.85 0.24
CA GLY A 126 -33.47 32.67 0.09
C GLY A 126 -32.93 31.65 -0.91
N ALA A 127 -31.70 31.80 -1.42
CA ALA A 127 -31.08 30.87 -2.35
C ALA A 127 -30.35 29.73 -1.61
N LYS A 128 -30.26 28.54 -2.23
CA LYS A 128 -29.55 27.39 -1.65
C LYS A 128 -28.07 27.70 -1.48
N MET A 129 -27.49 27.29 -0.36
CA MET A 129 -26.07 27.49 -0.08
C MET A 129 -25.23 26.29 -0.56
N PRO A 130 -24.34 26.46 -1.56
CA PRO A 130 -23.45 25.39 -2.00
C PRO A 130 -22.30 25.19 -1.00
N VAL A 131 -21.87 23.94 -0.80
CA VAL A 131 -20.73 23.58 0.07
C VAL A 131 -19.40 24.14 -0.46
N SER A 132 -19.29 24.37 -1.78
CA SER A 132 -18.14 25.05 -2.39
C SER A 132 -18.05 26.53 -2.01
N GLY A 133 -19.14 27.14 -1.52
CA GLY A 133 -19.21 28.51 -1.03
C GLY A 133 -18.73 28.68 0.42
N PRO A 134 -19.05 29.79 1.10
CA PRO A 134 -18.73 30.00 2.51
C PRO A 134 -19.28 28.88 3.42
N VAL A 135 -18.54 28.56 4.50
CA VAL A 135 -19.03 27.65 5.54
C VAL A 135 -20.09 28.38 6.36
N PRO A 136 -21.30 27.83 6.57
CA PRO A 136 -22.28 28.41 7.48
C PRO A 136 -21.74 28.38 8.91
N VAL A 137 -21.87 29.50 9.60
CA VAL A 137 -21.57 29.63 11.03
C VAL A 137 -22.89 29.78 11.75
N VAL A 138 -23.20 28.80 12.60
CA VAL A 138 -24.43 28.79 13.40
C VAL A 138 -24.24 29.47 14.75
N GLY A 139 -25.33 30.02 15.27
CA GLY A 139 -25.40 30.60 16.60
C GLY A 139 -26.83 30.59 17.12
N ARG A 140 -27.07 31.35 18.19
CA ARG A 140 -28.39 31.49 18.82
C ARG A 140 -28.68 32.96 19.09
N ASP A 141 -29.89 33.41 18.75
CA ASP A 141 -30.32 34.77 19.05
C ASP A 141 -30.84 34.92 20.51
N ASP A 142 -31.22 36.15 20.87
CA ASP A 142 -31.78 36.49 22.17
C ASP A 142 -33.18 35.91 22.41
N LYS A 143 -33.86 35.47 21.35
CA LYS A 143 -35.17 34.80 21.38
C LYS A 143 -35.07 33.28 21.45
N GLY A 144 -33.86 32.74 21.44
CA GLY A 144 -33.60 31.31 21.58
C GLY A 144 -33.69 30.51 20.28
N PHE A 145 -33.72 31.16 19.12
CA PHE A 145 -33.74 30.49 17.83
C PHE A 145 -32.33 30.34 17.24
N TRP A 146 -32.15 29.28 16.46
CA TRP A 146 -30.93 29.08 15.68
C TRP A 146 -30.77 30.17 14.64
N THR A 147 -29.56 30.69 14.54
CA THR A 147 -29.17 31.66 13.51
C THR A 147 -28.02 31.11 12.69
N VAL A 148 -27.88 31.62 11.47
CA VAL A 148 -26.76 31.31 10.59
C VAL A 148 -26.21 32.59 9.97
N THR A 149 -24.90 32.64 9.76
CA THR A 149 -24.24 33.65 8.95
C THR A 149 -23.15 33.00 8.08
N THR A 150 -22.72 33.69 7.04
CA THR A 150 -21.59 33.28 6.18
C THR A 150 -20.36 34.17 6.36
N ASP A 151 -20.48 35.26 7.14
CA ASP A 151 -19.42 36.23 7.39
C ASP A 151 -19.70 36.94 8.74
N ALA A 152 -18.65 37.18 9.52
CA ALA A 152 -18.74 37.95 10.76
C ALA A 152 -19.26 39.39 10.55
N ALA A 153 -19.12 39.94 9.34
CA ALA A 153 -19.63 41.26 8.96
C ALA A 153 -21.13 41.25 8.58
N VAL A 154 -21.73 40.07 8.38
CA VAL A 154 -23.14 39.93 8.01
C VAL A 154 -23.97 39.64 9.26
N THR A 155 -25.07 40.37 9.43
CA THR A 155 -26.03 40.11 10.51
C THR A 155 -26.61 38.70 10.34
N PRO A 156 -26.47 37.82 11.35
CA PRO A 156 -27.05 36.48 11.29
C PRO A 156 -28.56 36.53 11.08
N TRP A 157 -29.09 35.58 10.31
CA TRP A 157 -30.53 35.41 10.12
C TRP A 157 -31.00 34.10 10.76
N GLN A 158 -32.29 34.02 11.10
CA GLN A 158 -32.86 32.82 11.70
C GLN A 158 -32.91 31.68 10.69
N ILE A 159 -32.59 30.48 11.16
CA ILE A 159 -32.77 29.25 10.37
C ILE A 159 -34.26 28.90 10.40
N GLU A 160 -34.85 28.68 9.23
CA GLU A 160 -36.26 28.31 9.07
C GLU A 160 -36.41 26.84 8.66
N ASP A 161 -37.38 26.14 9.25
CA ASP A 161 -37.76 24.78 8.90
C ASP A 161 -38.37 24.68 7.48
N GLY A 162 -38.73 23.47 7.05
CA GLY A 162 -39.38 23.24 5.75
C GLY A 162 -40.74 23.94 5.57
N SER A 163 -41.34 24.44 6.66
CA SER A 163 -42.59 25.19 6.69
C SER A 163 -42.39 26.71 6.80
N GLY A 164 -41.15 27.19 6.92
CA GLY A 164 -40.82 28.61 7.08
C GLY A 164 -40.87 29.12 8.52
N ASN A 165 -40.90 28.24 9.53
CA ASN A 165 -40.88 28.66 10.94
C ASN A 165 -39.44 28.66 11.49
N PRO A 166 -39.06 29.63 12.35
CA PRO A 166 -37.76 29.62 13.02
C PRO A 166 -37.53 28.35 13.87
N VAL A 167 -36.33 27.77 13.78
CA VAL A 167 -35.95 26.56 14.51
C VAL A 167 -35.44 26.91 15.91
N GLU A 168 -36.03 26.33 16.96
CA GLU A 168 -35.68 26.59 18.37
C GLU A 168 -34.38 25.85 18.79
N ALA A 169 -33.54 26.51 19.59
CA ALA A 169 -32.37 25.90 20.23
C ALA A 169 -32.75 25.43 21.66
N THR A 170 -32.99 24.12 21.75
CA THR A 170 -33.50 23.37 22.90
C THR A 170 -32.43 22.87 23.88
N GLY A 171 -31.17 22.70 23.42
CA GLY A 171 -30.07 22.15 24.21
C GLY A 171 -29.82 20.65 24.01
N ASP A 172 -30.78 19.91 23.44
CA ASP A 172 -30.68 18.47 23.18
C ASP A 172 -30.05 18.14 21.81
N GLU A 173 -29.49 19.15 21.13
CA GLU A 173 -29.01 19.01 19.76
C GLU A 173 -27.80 18.08 19.65
N GLN A 174 -27.76 17.32 18.55
CA GLN A 174 -26.62 16.53 18.14
C GLN A 174 -25.69 17.39 17.30
N VAL A 175 -24.38 17.20 17.47
CA VAL A 175 -23.34 18.00 16.79
C VAL A 175 -22.41 17.12 15.98
N GLU A 176 -22.46 15.81 16.18
CA GLU A 176 -21.69 14.83 15.45
C GLU A 176 -22.20 14.69 14.01
N LEU A 177 -21.29 14.92 13.06
CA LEU A 177 -21.62 14.88 11.62
C LEU A 177 -21.33 13.51 10.99
N PHE A 178 -20.49 12.69 11.63
CA PHE A 178 -19.96 11.47 11.04
C PHE A 178 -20.34 10.25 11.86
N ARG A 179 -20.84 9.23 11.19
CA ARG A 179 -21.31 7.98 11.79
C ARG A 179 -20.25 6.90 11.76
N SER A 180 -19.56 6.75 10.64
CA SER A 180 -18.48 5.76 10.48
C SER A 180 -17.63 6.04 9.25
N VAL A 181 -16.35 5.67 9.30
CA VAL A 181 -15.47 5.54 8.14
C VAL A 181 -15.24 4.06 7.87
N LYS A 182 -15.38 3.63 6.60
CA LYS A 182 -15.14 2.25 6.17
C LYS A 182 -14.32 2.24 4.89
N ALA A 183 -13.22 1.50 4.89
CA ALA A 183 -12.43 1.23 3.69
C ALA A 183 -12.76 -0.17 3.17
N GLY A 184 -12.98 -0.29 1.86
CA GLY A 184 -13.26 -1.57 1.22
C GLY A 184 -13.54 -1.41 -0.27
N ASN A 185 -13.28 -2.47 -1.05
CA ASN A 185 -13.55 -2.49 -2.51
C ASN A 185 -12.91 -1.31 -3.27
N GLY A 186 -11.71 -0.86 -2.86
CA GLY A 186 -11.00 0.25 -3.50
C GLY A 186 -11.59 1.64 -3.24
N ARG A 187 -12.44 1.78 -2.21
CA ARG A 187 -13.02 3.07 -1.82
C ARG A 187 -13.01 3.23 -0.30
N VAL A 188 -13.05 4.50 0.12
CA VAL A 188 -13.38 4.89 1.48
C VAL A 188 -14.78 5.49 1.47
N GLU A 189 -15.67 4.94 2.28
CA GLU A 189 -17.02 5.43 2.52
C GLU A 189 -17.08 6.10 3.90
N ILE A 190 -17.55 7.33 3.94
CA ILE A 190 -17.80 8.10 5.15
C ILE A 190 -19.31 8.28 5.28
N ALA A 191 -19.91 7.54 6.20
CA ALA A 191 -21.33 7.67 6.50
C ALA A 191 -21.55 8.89 7.39
N LEU A 192 -22.50 9.74 7.01
CA LEU A 192 -22.93 10.89 7.78
C LEU A 192 -24.04 10.48 8.76
N THR A 193 -24.19 11.24 9.84
CA THR A 193 -25.22 10.99 10.87
C THR A 193 -26.63 11.26 10.37
N ASP A 194 -26.79 12.14 9.37
CA ASP A 194 -28.04 12.42 8.64
C ASP A 194 -28.48 11.34 7.65
N GLY A 195 -27.68 10.27 7.49
CA GLY A 195 -27.93 9.17 6.55
C GLY A 195 -27.29 9.38 5.16
N GLY A 196 -26.67 10.53 4.91
CA GLY A 196 -25.84 10.78 3.73
C GLY A 196 -24.57 9.94 3.72
N THR A 197 -23.88 9.89 2.58
CA THR A 197 -22.60 9.20 2.43
C THR A 197 -21.69 9.97 1.50
N LEU A 198 -20.47 10.23 1.95
CA LEU A 198 -19.35 10.70 1.12
C LEU A 198 -18.49 9.51 0.74
N SER A 199 -17.92 9.52 -0.46
CA SER A 199 -17.02 8.46 -0.88
C SER A 199 -15.91 8.94 -1.79
N ALA A 200 -14.69 8.50 -1.50
CA ALA A 200 -13.50 8.70 -2.33
C ALA A 200 -12.93 7.36 -2.79
N ALA A 201 -12.27 7.35 -3.95
CA ALA A 201 -11.44 6.20 -4.32
C ALA A 201 -10.27 6.07 -3.34
N GLN A 202 -9.84 4.85 -3.10
CA GLN A 202 -8.71 4.55 -2.23
C GLN A 202 -7.52 4.10 -3.10
N VAL A 203 -6.35 4.64 -2.82
CA VAL A 203 -5.10 4.14 -3.36
C VAL A 203 -4.22 3.63 -2.22
N ASN A 204 -3.49 2.55 -2.47
CA ASN A 204 -2.61 1.95 -1.48
C ASN A 204 -1.16 2.36 -1.75
N ASP A 205 -0.56 3.10 -0.82
CA ASP A 205 0.83 3.53 -0.96
C ASP A 205 1.82 2.44 -0.53
N LEU A 206 2.52 1.89 -1.52
CA LEU A 206 3.51 0.82 -1.35
C LEU A 206 4.80 1.32 -0.69
N SER A 207 5.06 2.63 -0.70
CA SER A 207 6.24 3.25 -0.12
C SER A 207 6.09 3.63 1.36
N VAL A 208 4.90 3.45 1.96
CA VAL A 208 4.65 3.72 3.40
C VAL A 208 5.54 2.88 4.31
N ALA A 209 5.78 1.61 3.95
CA ALA A 209 6.66 0.72 4.71
C ALA A 209 8.16 0.98 4.45
N GLY A 210 8.49 1.98 3.63
CA GLY A 210 9.81 2.26 3.11
C GLY A 210 9.86 2.12 1.58
N THR A 211 10.86 2.74 0.97
CA THR A 211 11.12 2.60 -0.47
C THR A 211 11.99 1.38 -0.72
N ALA A 212 11.86 0.76 -1.90
CA ALA A 212 12.68 -0.37 -2.32
C ALA A 212 12.68 -0.51 -3.85
N ASN A 213 13.41 -1.49 -4.38
CA ASN A 213 13.34 -1.86 -5.80
C ASN A 213 12.26 -2.88 -6.12
N CYS A 214 11.66 -3.50 -5.10
CA CYS A 214 10.54 -4.41 -5.25
C CYS A 214 9.41 -3.99 -4.30
N TYR A 215 8.18 -4.05 -4.75
CA TYR A 215 7.01 -3.91 -3.90
C TYR A 215 6.13 -5.15 -3.98
N VAL A 216 5.73 -5.66 -2.82
CA VAL A 216 4.80 -6.80 -2.71
C VAL A 216 3.38 -6.26 -2.77
N VAL A 217 2.57 -6.82 -3.67
CA VAL A 217 1.14 -6.50 -3.79
C VAL A 217 0.34 -7.76 -3.53
N SER A 218 -0.51 -7.75 -2.50
CA SER A 218 -1.24 -8.95 -2.05
C SER A 218 -2.72 -8.96 -2.36
N ALA A 219 -3.23 -7.93 -3.02
CA ALA A 219 -4.60 -7.87 -3.49
C ALA A 219 -4.69 -7.05 -4.78
N PRO A 220 -5.73 -7.26 -5.60
CA PRO A 220 -6.08 -6.34 -6.67
C PRO A 220 -6.46 -4.97 -6.11
N GLY A 221 -6.23 -3.92 -6.89
CA GLY A 221 -6.60 -2.56 -6.51
C GLY A 221 -5.72 -1.50 -7.16
N THR A 222 -5.90 -0.26 -6.74
CA THR A 222 -5.08 0.87 -7.16
C THR A 222 -3.99 1.12 -6.12
N TYR A 223 -2.78 1.33 -6.61
CA TYR A 223 -1.57 1.48 -5.84
C TYR A 223 -0.81 2.72 -6.27
N VAL A 224 0.02 3.22 -5.37
CA VAL A 224 0.93 4.32 -5.62
C VAL A 224 2.29 4.03 -4.96
N PHE A 225 3.38 4.56 -5.51
CA PHE A 225 4.67 4.60 -4.82
C PHE A 225 5.50 5.80 -5.25
N ASN A 226 6.35 6.28 -4.33
CA ASN A 226 7.21 7.43 -4.56
C ASN A 226 8.35 7.10 -5.54
N ALA A 227 8.36 7.74 -6.71
CA ALA A 227 9.38 7.56 -7.74
C ALA A 227 10.58 8.52 -7.61
N ARG A 228 10.53 9.45 -6.65
CA ARG A 228 11.67 10.33 -6.32
C ARG A 228 12.79 9.61 -5.59
N VAL A 229 12.61 8.34 -5.24
CA VAL A 229 13.58 7.57 -4.47
C VAL A 229 13.97 6.29 -5.22
N ARG A 230 15.26 6.14 -5.50
CA ARG A 230 15.84 4.89 -6.00
C ARG A 230 16.05 3.92 -4.85
N GLY A 231 15.67 2.65 -5.07
CA GLY A 231 15.84 1.59 -4.08
C GLY A 231 15.27 2.00 -2.73
N ASN A 232 16.04 1.81 -1.66
CA ASN A 232 15.67 2.20 -0.29
C ASN A 232 16.07 3.62 0.12
N GLY A 233 16.53 4.44 -0.83
CA GLY A 233 16.95 5.82 -0.55
C GLY A 233 18.16 5.97 0.37
N ALA A 234 18.84 4.86 0.72
CA ALA A 234 19.95 4.85 1.66
C ALA A 234 21.29 4.53 0.98
N GLY A 235 22.37 5.08 1.55
CA GLY A 235 23.76 4.90 1.13
C GLY A 235 24.31 6.06 0.30
N GLU A 236 25.63 6.30 0.39
CA GLU A 236 26.33 7.11 -0.61
C GLU A 236 26.28 6.32 -1.92
N GLY A 237 25.63 6.93 -2.92
CA GLY A 237 25.32 6.34 -4.20
C GLY A 237 26.48 5.59 -4.84
N VAL A 238 26.48 4.26 -4.77
CA VAL A 238 27.44 3.47 -5.54
C VAL A 238 26.95 3.40 -6.98
N GLY A 239 27.15 4.50 -7.71
CA GLY A 239 26.79 4.65 -9.12
C GLY A 239 25.45 5.36 -9.41
N PHE A 240 24.68 5.77 -8.39
CA PHE A 240 23.45 6.56 -8.53
C PHE A 240 23.18 7.43 -7.31
N GLU A 241 22.72 8.67 -7.51
CA GLU A 241 22.12 9.45 -6.43
C GLU A 241 20.81 8.79 -5.93
N PRO A 242 20.57 8.69 -4.61
CA PRO A 242 19.32 8.14 -4.08
C PRO A 242 18.07 8.88 -4.55
N ALA A 243 18.16 10.20 -4.71
CA ALA A 243 17.06 11.03 -5.16
C ALA A 243 16.92 11.07 -6.69
N ILE A 244 15.69 11.10 -7.18
CA ILE A 244 15.33 11.41 -8.57
C ILE A 244 14.62 12.76 -8.58
N GLU A 245 15.22 13.73 -9.24
CA GLU A 245 14.58 15.01 -9.53
C GLU A 245 13.53 14.83 -10.63
N MET A 246 12.28 15.19 -10.35
CA MET A 246 11.22 15.18 -11.35
C MET A 246 11.45 16.30 -12.36
N ALA A 247 11.37 15.97 -13.65
CA ALA A 247 11.56 16.91 -14.74
C ALA A 247 10.38 16.85 -15.72
N ASP A 248 10.19 17.94 -16.46
CA ASP A 248 9.20 17.99 -17.53
C ASP A 248 9.47 16.91 -18.59
N GLY A 249 8.40 16.24 -19.02
CA GLY A 249 8.48 15.14 -19.99
C GLY A 249 8.79 13.77 -19.38
N MET A 250 9.01 13.68 -18.06
CA MET A 250 9.02 12.39 -17.39
C MET A 250 7.65 11.73 -17.46
N THR A 251 7.64 10.42 -17.66
CA THR A 251 6.43 9.58 -17.68
C THR A 251 6.73 8.27 -16.96
N ALA A 252 5.70 7.46 -16.68
CA ALA A 252 5.88 6.11 -16.17
C ALA A 252 5.00 5.13 -16.94
N ASP A 253 5.50 3.92 -17.14
CA ASP A 253 4.75 2.82 -17.74
C ASP A 253 5.32 1.46 -17.30
N TRP A 254 4.59 0.36 -17.56
CA TRP A 254 5.11 -0.99 -17.39
C TRP A 254 5.95 -1.41 -18.61
N LEU A 255 7.01 -2.20 -18.38
CA LEU A 255 7.90 -2.71 -19.42
C LEU A 255 7.55 -4.15 -19.80
N TRP A 256 7.32 -5.00 -18.80
CA TRP A 256 6.88 -6.37 -19.01
C TRP A 256 6.04 -6.86 -17.83
N THR A 257 5.23 -7.90 -18.07
CA THR A 257 4.44 -8.60 -17.04
C THR A 257 4.31 -10.08 -17.36
N ASP A 258 4.16 -10.93 -16.35
CA ASP A 258 3.90 -12.36 -16.52
C ASP A 258 2.57 -12.63 -17.26
N SER A 259 1.56 -11.76 -17.08
CA SER A 259 0.26 -11.92 -17.74
C SER A 259 -0.41 -10.58 -18.03
N GLU A 260 -1.04 -10.48 -19.20
CA GLU A 260 -1.77 -9.28 -19.61
C GLU A 260 -2.87 -8.94 -18.60
N GLY A 261 -2.94 -7.68 -18.19
CA GLY A 261 -3.91 -7.20 -17.20
C GLY A 261 -3.47 -7.32 -15.74
N LEU A 262 -2.33 -7.97 -15.43
CA LEU A 262 -1.81 -8.05 -14.06
C LEU A 262 -1.43 -6.65 -13.54
N VAL A 263 -0.81 -5.82 -14.38
CA VAL A 263 -0.54 -4.39 -14.10
C VAL A 263 -1.03 -3.56 -15.27
N SER A 264 -1.73 -2.46 -14.98
CA SER A 264 -2.25 -1.52 -15.97
C SER A 264 -2.40 -0.12 -15.36
N GLY A 265 -2.82 0.87 -16.17
CA GLY A 265 -3.09 2.23 -15.67
C GLY A 265 -1.87 2.90 -15.02
N VAL A 266 -0.67 2.57 -15.50
CA VAL A 266 0.56 3.15 -14.96
C VAL A 266 0.66 4.61 -15.40
N ALA A 267 0.82 5.53 -14.46
CA ALA A 267 0.95 6.95 -14.73
C ALA A 267 1.82 7.65 -13.67
N LEU A 268 2.60 8.64 -14.09
CA LEU A 268 3.36 9.51 -13.20
C LEU A 268 2.57 10.79 -12.94
N ASP A 269 2.40 11.16 -11.67
CA ASP A 269 2.12 12.54 -11.30
C ASP A 269 3.45 13.24 -11.02
N THR A 270 3.81 14.20 -11.87
CA THR A 270 5.06 14.95 -11.75
C THR A 270 5.09 15.92 -10.57
N THR A 271 3.91 16.29 -10.04
CA THR A 271 3.79 17.21 -8.91
C THR A 271 4.23 16.50 -7.63
N SER A 272 3.54 15.43 -7.27
CA SER A 272 3.92 14.57 -6.14
C SER A 272 5.23 13.81 -6.40
N GLY A 273 5.48 13.42 -7.65
CA GLY A 273 6.55 12.48 -8.03
C GLY A 273 6.17 11.01 -7.77
N ASP A 274 4.88 10.74 -7.66
CA ASP A 274 4.34 9.40 -7.43
C ASP A 274 3.99 8.70 -8.75
N ILE A 275 4.23 7.39 -8.80
CA ILE A 275 3.72 6.52 -9.86
C ILE A 275 2.49 5.79 -9.35
N PHE A 276 1.37 5.98 -10.05
CA PHE A 276 0.13 5.25 -9.87
C PHE A 276 0.10 4.02 -10.77
N LEU A 277 -0.55 2.95 -10.31
CA LEU A 277 -0.81 1.75 -11.08
C LEU A 277 -2.05 1.01 -10.57
N THR A 278 -2.66 0.22 -11.44
CA THR A 278 -3.73 -0.72 -11.08
C THR A 278 -3.20 -2.14 -11.20
N VAL A 279 -3.39 -2.93 -10.14
CA VAL A 279 -3.08 -4.36 -10.11
C VAL A 279 -4.37 -5.16 -10.24
N GLY A 280 -4.39 -6.06 -11.22
CA GLY A 280 -5.52 -6.94 -11.50
C GLY A 280 -5.54 -8.21 -10.64
N GLU A 281 -6.48 -9.10 -10.96
CA GLU A 281 -6.56 -10.43 -10.36
C GLU A 281 -5.37 -11.32 -10.75
N GLY A 282 -4.94 -12.18 -9.84
CA GLY A 282 -3.92 -13.20 -10.10
C GLY A 282 -2.62 -12.99 -9.32
N ARG A 283 -1.58 -13.70 -9.74
CA ARG A 283 -0.23 -13.65 -9.16
C ARG A 283 0.79 -13.61 -10.27
N GLY A 284 1.93 -13.00 -10.00
CA GLY A 284 3.03 -12.92 -10.93
C GLY A 284 3.87 -11.68 -10.72
N ASN A 285 4.57 -11.31 -11.76
CA ASN A 285 5.57 -10.25 -11.72
C ASN A 285 5.31 -9.24 -12.82
N ALA A 286 5.65 -7.99 -12.55
CA ALA A 286 5.73 -6.94 -13.54
C ALA A 286 6.91 -6.03 -13.25
N LEU A 287 7.40 -5.35 -14.27
CA LEU A 287 8.42 -4.32 -14.13
C LEU A 287 7.83 -2.98 -14.57
N VAL A 288 7.77 -2.03 -13.65
CA VAL A 288 7.32 -0.65 -13.89
C VAL A 288 8.53 0.27 -13.98
N ALA A 289 8.51 1.23 -14.89
CA ALA A 289 9.64 2.11 -15.15
C ALA A 289 9.24 3.58 -15.16
N LEU A 290 10.14 4.41 -14.64
CA LEU A 290 10.16 5.85 -14.87
C LEU A 290 10.96 6.12 -16.14
N MET A 291 10.41 6.92 -17.03
CA MET A 291 10.89 7.16 -18.38
C MET A 291 11.20 8.64 -18.59
N GLN A 292 12.27 8.94 -19.30
CA GLN A 292 12.62 10.27 -19.80
C GLN A 292 13.08 10.13 -21.25
N ASP A 293 12.45 10.87 -22.17
CA ASP A 293 12.82 10.86 -23.59
C ASP A 293 12.92 9.44 -24.20
N GLY A 294 11.99 8.56 -23.83
CA GLY A 294 11.92 7.17 -24.29
C GLY A 294 12.97 6.23 -23.68
N LYS A 295 13.74 6.67 -22.68
CA LYS A 295 14.73 5.86 -21.96
C LYS A 295 14.30 5.61 -20.53
N VAL A 296 14.61 4.42 -20.02
CA VAL A 296 14.38 4.08 -18.61
C VAL A 296 15.36 4.86 -17.73
N VAL A 297 14.84 5.62 -16.78
CA VAL A 297 15.61 6.30 -15.72
C VAL A 297 15.83 5.36 -14.54
N TRP A 298 14.76 4.66 -14.16
CA TRP A 298 14.76 3.66 -13.10
C TRP A 298 13.56 2.72 -13.30
N SER A 299 13.62 1.55 -12.67
CA SER A 299 12.51 0.58 -12.71
C SER A 299 12.38 -0.16 -11.39
N TRP A 300 11.15 -0.57 -11.11
CA TRP A 300 10.71 -1.25 -9.90
C TRP A 300 9.99 -2.54 -10.25
N HIS A 301 10.29 -3.59 -9.50
CA HIS A 301 9.64 -4.89 -9.58
C HIS A 301 8.34 -4.86 -8.76
N VAL A 302 7.20 -5.02 -9.43
CA VAL A 302 5.91 -5.23 -8.77
C VAL A 302 5.69 -6.74 -8.67
N TRP A 303 5.70 -7.26 -7.45
CA TRP A 303 5.54 -8.69 -7.16
C TRP A 303 4.15 -8.95 -6.59
N VAL A 304 3.26 -9.48 -7.43
CA VAL A 304 1.87 -9.76 -7.08
C VAL A 304 1.77 -11.18 -6.50
N THR A 305 1.58 -11.27 -5.19
CA THR A 305 1.54 -12.53 -4.43
C THR A 305 0.83 -12.32 -3.09
N ASP A 306 0.28 -13.39 -2.52
CA ASP A 306 -0.03 -13.39 -1.07
C ASP A 306 1.18 -12.89 -0.29
N ALA A 307 0.91 -12.17 0.81
CA ALA A 307 1.94 -11.64 1.69
C ALA A 307 2.93 -12.77 2.08
N PRO A 308 4.23 -12.64 1.71
CA PRO A 308 5.23 -13.65 2.05
C PRO A 308 5.25 -13.88 3.55
N GLN A 309 5.21 -15.15 3.94
CA GLN A 309 5.40 -15.54 5.34
C GLN A 309 6.90 -15.55 5.66
N THR A 310 7.23 -15.62 6.94
CA THR A 310 8.62 -15.69 7.40
C THR A 310 8.92 -16.98 8.15
N MET A 311 10.19 -17.38 8.13
CA MET A 311 10.72 -18.47 8.95
C MET A 311 12.02 -18.04 9.62
N THR A 312 12.12 -18.25 10.94
CA THR A 312 13.35 -18.04 11.71
C THR A 312 14.23 -19.29 11.69
N TYR A 313 15.49 -19.12 11.30
CA TYR A 313 16.47 -20.21 11.22
C TYR A 313 17.21 -20.34 12.55
N GLY A 314 17.91 -21.45 12.78
CA GLY A 314 18.57 -21.72 14.07
C GLY A 314 19.58 -20.65 14.51
N ASN A 315 20.20 -19.97 13.55
CA ASN A 315 21.15 -18.88 13.73
C ASN A 315 20.45 -17.53 13.99
N GLY A 316 19.12 -17.52 14.07
CA GLY A 316 18.30 -16.33 14.28
C GLY A 316 17.95 -15.55 13.01
N THR A 317 18.53 -15.88 11.86
CA THR A 317 18.18 -15.20 10.59
C THR A 317 16.73 -15.47 10.22
N VAL A 318 16.01 -14.43 9.81
CA VAL A 318 14.60 -14.54 9.40
C VAL A 318 14.50 -14.41 7.89
N PHE A 319 14.09 -15.49 7.22
CA PHE A 319 13.91 -15.53 5.76
C PHE A 319 12.45 -15.39 5.37
N MET A 320 12.20 -14.86 4.17
CA MET A 320 10.94 -15.11 3.47
C MET A 320 10.78 -16.61 3.18
N ASP A 321 9.55 -17.10 3.21
CA ASP A 321 9.19 -18.49 2.93
C ASP A 321 9.43 -18.92 1.47
N ARG A 322 9.61 -17.96 0.57
CA ARG A 322 9.73 -18.17 -0.88
C ARG A 322 10.84 -17.34 -1.51
N ASN A 323 11.12 -17.63 -2.78
CA ASN A 323 12.10 -16.88 -3.57
C ASN A 323 11.49 -15.55 -4.02
N LEU A 324 12.33 -14.53 -4.20
CA LEU A 324 11.88 -13.24 -4.70
C LEU A 324 11.25 -13.40 -6.09
N GLY A 325 9.99 -12.98 -6.23
CA GLY A 325 9.19 -13.13 -7.45
C GLY A 325 8.47 -14.47 -7.61
N ALA A 326 8.50 -15.36 -6.62
CA ALA A 326 7.75 -16.62 -6.63
C ALA A 326 6.25 -16.41 -6.35
N ALA A 327 5.39 -17.19 -7.00
CA ALA A 327 3.93 -17.11 -6.80
C ALA A 327 3.41 -17.98 -5.64
N GLY A 328 4.26 -18.85 -5.09
CA GLY A 328 3.91 -19.79 -4.02
C GLY A 328 5.11 -20.47 -3.38
N THR A 329 4.83 -21.53 -2.63
CA THR A 329 5.82 -22.30 -1.83
C THR A 329 5.72 -23.81 -2.05
N THR A 330 4.95 -24.26 -3.05
CA THR A 330 4.67 -25.68 -3.24
C THR A 330 5.96 -26.45 -3.51
N ALA A 331 6.25 -27.45 -2.67
CA ALA A 331 7.39 -28.33 -2.88
C ALA A 331 7.25 -29.05 -4.22
N GLY A 332 8.27 -28.91 -5.08
CA GLY A 332 8.25 -29.47 -6.43
C GLY A 332 7.32 -28.78 -7.43
N GLY A 333 6.64 -27.70 -7.04
CA GLY A 333 5.88 -26.83 -7.95
C GLY A 333 6.75 -25.76 -8.61
N THR A 334 6.35 -25.28 -9.79
CA THR A 334 6.99 -24.14 -10.46
C THR A 334 6.57 -22.80 -9.87
N ASP A 335 5.46 -22.76 -9.12
CA ASP A 335 5.02 -21.60 -8.33
C ASP A 335 6.05 -21.17 -7.27
N ALA A 336 6.88 -22.10 -6.80
CA ALA A 336 7.99 -21.81 -5.88
C ALA A 336 9.21 -21.16 -6.57
N TYR A 337 9.26 -21.11 -7.90
CA TYR A 337 10.39 -20.54 -8.64
C TYR A 337 10.32 -19.01 -8.60
N GLY A 338 11.44 -18.38 -8.24
CA GLY A 338 11.58 -16.92 -8.26
C GLY A 338 12.25 -16.41 -9.54
N MET A 339 12.46 -15.10 -9.59
CA MET A 339 13.23 -14.44 -10.64
C MET A 339 14.74 -14.69 -10.48
N TYR A 340 15.49 -14.47 -11.56
CA TYR A 340 16.95 -14.45 -11.53
C TYR A 340 17.49 -13.03 -11.55
N TYR A 341 18.63 -12.82 -10.89
CA TYR A 341 19.31 -11.54 -10.80
C TYR A 341 20.78 -11.70 -11.14
N GLN A 342 21.35 -10.75 -11.89
CA GLN A 342 22.81 -10.62 -11.94
C GLN A 342 23.28 -9.95 -10.64
N TRP A 343 24.38 -10.42 -10.06
CA TRP A 343 24.80 -9.94 -8.74
C TRP A 343 24.98 -8.41 -8.74
N GLY A 344 24.35 -7.71 -7.80
CA GLY A 344 24.39 -6.26 -7.69
C GLY A 344 23.38 -5.50 -8.57
N ARG A 345 22.51 -6.19 -9.32
CA ARG A 345 21.42 -5.56 -10.08
C ARG A 345 20.08 -5.68 -9.37
N LYS A 346 19.32 -4.61 -9.40
CA LYS A 346 17.93 -4.60 -8.93
C LYS A 346 16.94 -5.30 -9.88
N ASP A 347 17.29 -5.39 -11.17
CA ASP A 347 16.32 -5.76 -12.21
C ASP A 347 16.14 -7.29 -12.28
N PRO A 348 14.88 -7.77 -12.20
CA PRO A 348 14.57 -9.18 -12.35
C PRO A 348 14.68 -9.65 -13.81
N PHE A 349 15.20 -10.86 -13.98
CA PHE A 349 15.09 -11.65 -15.20
C PHE A 349 14.12 -12.80 -14.99
N TYR A 350 13.22 -13.02 -15.97
CA TYR A 350 12.24 -14.08 -15.92
C TYR A 350 12.88 -15.44 -15.60
N GLY A 351 12.29 -16.13 -14.61
CA GLY A 351 12.82 -17.38 -14.05
C GLY A 351 12.62 -18.60 -14.96
N GLY A 352 11.58 -18.61 -15.79
CA GLY A 352 11.22 -19.73 -16.66
C GLY A 352 10.80 -21.00 -15.89
N GLU A 353 10.27 -21.97 -16.62
CA GLU A 353 9.89 -23.27 -16.08
C GLU A 353 10.70 -24.43 -16.69
N LYS A 354 11.44 -24.14 -17.76
CA LYS A 354 12.20 -25.12 -18.54
C LYS A 354 13.63 -24.64 -18.78
N THR A 355 14.51 -25.60 -19.05
CA THR A 355 15.88 -25.30 -19.48
C THR A 355 15.93 -24.79 -20.92
N GLU A 356 16.85 -23.87 -21.16
CA GLU A 356 17.24 -23.36 -22.46
C GLU A 356 18.65 -23.87 -22.84
N THR A 357 19.04 -23.59 -24.07
CA THR A 357 20.38 -23.76 -24.62
C THR A 357 20.86 -22.41 -25.14
N SER A 358 22.14 -22.29 -25.49
CA SER A 358 22.67 -21.06 -26.10
C SER A 358 21.98 -20.67 -27.42
N ALA A 359 21.33 -21.61 -28.11
CA ALA A 359 20.62 -21.35 -29.36
C ALA A 359 19.23 -20.71 -29.16
N ASN A 360 18.65 -20.85 -27.96
CA ASN A 360 17.31 -20.36 -27.63
C ASN A 360 17.28 -19.64 -26.26
N ALA A 361 18.38 -18.97 -25.89
CA ALA A 361 18.40 -18.14 -24.70
C ALA A 361 17.29 -17.08 -24.76
N PHE A 362 16.61 -16.84 -23.62
CA PHE A 362 15.46 -15.95 -23.48
C PHE A 362 14.17 -16.40 -24.17
N LEU A 363 14.09 -17.61 -24.72
CA LEU A 363 12.84 -18.14 -25.26
C LEU A 363 11.76 -18.30 -24.19
N GLU A 364 12.11 -18.74 -22.98
CA GLU A 364 11.15 -18.86 -21.87
C GLU A 364 10.61 -17.49 -21.48
N ALA A 365 11.47 -16.46 -21.42
CA ALA A 365 11.04 -15.09 -21.13
C ALA A 365 10.09 -14.55 -22.20
N LYS A 366 10.41 -14.76 -23.49
CA LYS A 366 9.57 -14.30 -24.61
C LYS A 366 8.21 -14.99 -24.68
N ASN A 367 8.12 -16.24 -24.22
CA ASN A 367 6.87 -17.00 -24.23
C ASN A 367 6.06 -16.81 -22.95
N GLY A 368 6.73 -16.64 -21.81
CA GLY A 368 6.13 -16.59 -20.48
C GLY A 368 5.84 -15.19 -19.95
N THR A 369 6.13 -14.15 -20.74
CA THR A 369 5.83 -12.76 -20.39
C THR A 369 5.24 -12.02 -21.57
N VAL A 370 4.52 -10.95 -21.26
CA VAL A 370 4.08 -9.93 -22.21
C VAL A 370 5.02 -8.73 -22.06
N VAL A 371 5.62 -8.29 -23.16
CA VAL A 371 6.43 -7.07 -23.23
C VAL A 371 5.55 -5.94 -23.77
N ASN A 372 5.65 -4.75 -23.18
CA ASN A 372 4.84 -3.61 -23.58
C ASN A 372 5.16 -3.22 -25.05
N PRO A 373 4.17 -3.30 -25.97
CA PRO A 373 4.40 -3.00 -27.38
C PRO A 373 4.72 -1.52 -27.65
N ALA A 374 4.52 -0.62 -26.67
CA ALA A 374 4.95 0.78 -26.76
C ALA A 374 6.49 0.93 -26.77
N TYR A 375 7.22 -0.07 -26.25
CA TYR A 375 8.68 -0.04 -26.12
C TYR A 375 9.34 -1.25 -26.79
N PRO A 376 9.18 -1.44 -28.11
CA PRO A 376 9.67 -2.65 -28.80
C PRO A 376 11.20 -2.80 -28.80
N ALA A 377 11.94 -1.73 -28.47
CA ALA A 377 13.39 -1.77 -28.31
C ALA A 377 13.83 -2.35 -26.94
N LEU A 378 12.94 -2.36 -25.94
CA LEU A 378 13.16 -2.92 -24.61
C LEU A 378 12.62 -4.35 -24.55
N ASP A 379 13.18 -5.24 -25.38
CA ASP A 379 12.87 -6.68 -25.37
C ASP A 379 13.96 -7.47 -24.64
N TRP A 380 13.65 -8.71 -24.28
CA TRP A 380 14.56 -9.66 -23.66
C TRP A 380 15.78 -9.91 -24.55
N ALA A 381 16.96 -9.56 -24.04
CA ALA A 381 18.19 -9.60 -24.79
C ALA A 381 19.37 -10.15 -23.98
N PHE A 382 20.32 -10.75 -24.70
CA PHE A 382 21.64 -11.11 -24.18
C PHE A 382 22.71 -10.32 -24.91
N SER A 383 23.56 -9.61 -24.17
CA SER A 383 24.68 -8.84 -24.72
C SER A 383 26.01 -9.39 -24.23
N LYS A 384 26.92 -9.69 -25.18
CA LYS A 384 28.32 -10.03 -24.89
C LYS A 384 29.18 -8.78 -24.76
N SER A 385 28.74 -7.86 -23.91
CA SER A 385 29.45 -6.65 -23.52
C SER A 385 29.18 -6.35 -22.05
N ALA A 386 30.08 -5.61 -21.41
CA ALA A 386 29.82 -4.99 -20.13
C ALA A 386 29.25 -3.58 -20.35
N THR A 387 28.57 -3.05 -19.34
CA THR A 387 27.92 -1.74 -19.37
C THR A 387 28.24 -0.93 -18.10
N THR A 388 27.72 0.28 -18.00
CA THR A 388 27.73 1.08 -16.77
C THR A 388 26.51 0.79 -15.91
N THR A 389 26.47 1.30 -14.67
CA THR A 389 25.27 1.24 -13.83
C THR A 389 24.08 1.90 -14.53
N ASP A 390 24.25 3.10 -15.07
CA ASP A 390 23.25 3.82 -15.88
C ASP A 390 22.79 3.00 -17.09
N GLY A 391 23.74 2.40 -17.82
CA GLY A 391 23.42 1.60 -18.99
C GLY A 391 22.62 0.35 -18.65
N ALA A 392 22.89 -0.29 -17.51
CA ALA A 392 22.10 -1.42 -17.03
C ALA A 392 20.70 -0.99 -16.56
N ALA A 393 20.58 0.12 -15.82
CA ALA A 393 19.29 0.66 -15.38
C ALA A 393 18.42 1.10 -16.58
N ALA A 394 19.04 1.66 -17.62
CA ALA A 394 18.36 2.05 -18.86
C ALA A 394 17.89 0.85 -19.71
N ASN A 395 18.45 -0.34 -19.49
CA ASN A 395 18.18 -1.55 -20.26
C ASN A 395 17.90 -2.74 -19.31
N PRO A 396 16.83 -2.66 -18.49
CA PRO A 396 16.61 -3.58 -17.40
C PRO A 396 16.49 -5.04 -17.86
N MET A 397 15.96 -5.26 -19.07
CA MET A 397 15.73 -6.58 -19.67
C MET A 397 16.93 -7.13 -20.47
N THR A 398 18.05 -6.40 -20.54
CA THR A 398 19.27 -6.87 -21.19
C THR A 398 20.20 -7.52 -20.17
N PHE A 399 20.56 -8.77 -20.43
CA PHE A 399 21.53 -9.52 -19.63
C PHE A 399 22.93 -9.37 -20.24
N TYR A 400 23.84 -8.79 -19.47
CA TYR A 400 25.17 -8.41 -19.94
C TYR A 400 26.23 -9.39 -19.48
N ASN A 401 27.25 -9.59 -20.33
CA ASN A 401 28.41 -10.39 -19.99
C ASN A 401 29.64 -9.91 -20.76
N ASP A 402 30.73 -9.65 -20.05
CA ASP A 402 32.04 -9.50 -20.66
C ASP A 402 33.14 -9.97 -19.70
N LYS A 403 34.33 -10.19 -20.25
CA LYS A 403 35.53 -10.46 -19.47
C LYS A 403 36.08 -9.14 -18.93
N VAL A 404 36.01 -8.96 -17.61
CA VAL A 404 36.45 -7.76 -16.91
C VAL A 404 37.51 -8.15 -15.88
N GLY A 405 38.75 -7.70 -16.10
CA GLY A 405 39.90 -8.17 -15.33
C GLY A 405 40.12 -9.68 -15.48
N THR A 406 40.12 -10.40 -14.36
CA THR A 406 40.31 -11.86 -14.30
C THR A 406 39.00 -12.66 -14.25
N GLY A 407 37.85 -11.99 -14.20
CA GLY A 407 36.53 -12.61 -14.09
C GLY A 407 35.58 -12.19 -15.23
N TYR A 408 34.32 -12.62 -15.12
CA TYR A 408 33.25 -12.16 -16.01
C TYR A 408 32.22 -11.33 -15.25
N ASN A 409 31.88 -10.18 -15.79
CA ASN A 409 30.98 -9.23 -15.15
C ASN A 409 30.02 -8.61 -16.17
N TRP A 410 28.88 -8.12 -15.67
CA TRP A 410 27.97 -7.28 -16.43
C TRP A 410 28.40 -5.81 -16.39
N LEU A 411 29.11 -5.40 -15.32
CA LEU A 411 29.58 -4.04 -15.10
C LEU A 411 31.04 -3.88 -15.56
N ALA A 412 31.30 -2.85 -16.37
CA ALA A 412 32.61 -2.58 -16.96
C ALA A 412 33.67 -2.20 -15.92
N SER A 413 33.24 -1.60 -14.81
CA SER A 413 34.05 -1.30 -13.63
C SER A 413 33.48 -2.09 -12.44
N PRO A 414 34.01 -3.28 -12.13
CA PRO A 414 33.44 -4.15 -11.12
C PRO A 414 33.30 -3.44 -9.78
N ASN A 415 32.12 -3.56 -9.19
CA ASN A 415 31.81 -2.94 -7.91
C ASN A 415 31.30 -4.01 -6.94
N ALA A 416 31.86 -4.05 -5.74
CA ALA A 416 31.58 -5.05 -4.71
C ALA A 416 30.62 -4.56 -3.63
N THR A 417 30.15 -3.31 -3.70
CA THR A 417 29.28 -2.69 -2.71
C THR A 417 27.88 -2.42 -3.26
N LEU A 418 27.54 -3.01 -4.42
CA LEU A 418 26.21 -2.89 -5.00
C LEU A 418 25.17 -3.62 -4.14
N TRP A 419 25.52 -4.72 -3.49
CA TRP A 419 24.79 -5.33 -2.37
C TRP A 419 25.74 -5.44 -1.18
N GLY A 420 25.22 -5.56 0.04
CA GLY A 420 26.03 -5.67 1.26
C GLY A 420 25.21 -6.05 2.49
N GLU A 421 25.86 -6.00 3.66
CA GLU A 421 25.25 -6.28 4.97
C GLU A 421 24.04 -5.38 5.24
N ALA A 422 24.15 -4.08 4.97
CA ALA A 422 23.01 -3.17 4.97
C ALA A 422 22.32 -3.17 3.60
N LYS A 423 21.00 -3.01 3.58
CA LYS A 423 20.24 -2.87 2.34
C LYS A 423 20.75 -1.65 1.56
N THR A 424 21.11 -1.88 0.30
CA THR A 424 21.65 -0.85 -0.59
C THR A 424 20.60 -0.38 -1.61
N LEU A 425 20.91 0.71 -2.30
CA LEU A 425 20.11 1.24 -3.41
C LEU A 425 19.86 0.22 -4.54
N ASN A 426 20.76 -0.74 -4.75
CA ASN A 426 20.64 -1.77 -5.79
C ASN A 426 20.05 -3.11 -5.28
N ASP A 427 19.79 -3.22 -3.97
CA ASP A 427 19.21 -4.42 -3.37
C ASP A 427 17.80 -4.67 -3.95
N PRO A 428 17.52 -5.85 -4.54
CA PRO A 428 16.25 -6.13 -5.21
C PRO A 428 15.11 -6.46 -4.24
N CYS A 429 15.39 -6.69 -2.95
CA CYS A 429 14.37 -7.15 -2.01
C CYS A 429 13.35 -6.04 -1.69
N PRO A 430 12.14 -6.39 -1.22
CA PRO A 430 11.13 -5.41 -0.81
C PRO A 430 11.48 -4.70 0.51
N PRO A 431 10.70 -3.69 0.93
CA PRO A 431 10.96 -2.96 2.17
C PRO A 431 11.04 -3.87 3.40
N GLY A 432 12.04 -3.66 4.27
CA GLY A 432 12.28 -4.46 5.47
C GLY A 432 13.07 -5.75 5.25
N TYR A 433 13.52 -6.00 4.01
CA TYR A 433 14.28 -7.18 3.63
C TYR A 433 15.48 -6.84 2.75
N ARG A 434 16.52 -7.67 2.80
CA ARG A 434 17.74 -7.56 2.01
C ARG A 434 18.21 -8.90 1.43
N VAL A 435 19.17 -8.84 0.51
CA VAL A 435 19.94 -10.02 0.09
C VAL A 435 20.76 -10.54 1.29
N PRO A 436 20.72 -11.83 1.61
CA PRO A 436 21.42 -12.40 2.77
C PRO A 436 22.94 -12.46 2.55
N GLU A 437 23.71 -12.48 3.63
CA GLU A 437 25.12 -12.88 3.63
C GLU A 437 25.27 -14.42 3.73
N THR A 438 26.48 -14.96 3.53
CA THR A 438 26.69 -16.42 3.54
C THR A 438 26.42 -17.04 4.91
N GLY A 439 26.68 -16.28 5.98
CA GLY A 439 26.41 -16.66 7.37
C GLY A 439 24.95 -17.02 7.63
N ALA A 440 24.03 -16.47 6.84
CA ALA A 440 22.60 -16.75 6.94
C ALA A 440 22.25 -18.24 6.69
N TRP A 441 23.12 -18.99 6.00
CA TRP A 441 22.91 -20.40 5.67
C TRP A 441 23.76 -21.40 6.44
N GLU A 442 24.54 -20.98 7.43
CA GLU A 442 25.47 -21.87 8.16
C GLU A 442 24.78 -23.10 8.75
N ASP A 443 23.57 -22.94 9.28
CA ASP A 443 22.79 -24.03 9.89
C ASP A 443 22.23 -25.07 8.91
N LEU A 444 22.35 -24.83 7.60
CA LEU A 444 21.93 -25.78 6.59
C LEU A 444 23.03 -26.78 6.26
N ILE A 445 24.28 -26.56 6.70
CA ILE A 445 25.48 -27.18 6.11
C ILE A 445 26.42 -27.73 7.20
N SER A 446 26.81 -29.00 7.06
CA SER A 446 27.91 -29.57 7.84
C SER A 446 28.96 -30.18 6.90
N GLY A 447 30.16 -29.60 6.86
CA GLY A 447 31.25 -30.13 6.02
C GLY A 447 30.89 -30.25 4.53
N ARG A 448 30.09 -29.30 4.01
CA ARG A 448 29.51 -29.30 2.65
C ARG A 448 28.51 -30.43 2.37
N GLN A 449 27.90 -30.96 3.42
CA GLN A 449 26.85 -31.97 3.37
C GLN A 449 25.57 -31.45 4.03
N TYR A 450 24.48 -32.06 3.61
CA TYR A 450 23.18 -31.95 4.28
C TYR A 450 23.27 -32.49 5.71
N ILE A 451 22.52 -31.87 6.61
CA ILE A 451 22.43 -32.25 8.02
C ILE A 451 21.18 -33.08 8.20
N ASP A 452 21.34 -34.33 8.65
CA ASP A 452 20.21 -35.24 8.84
C ASP A 452 19.17 -34.66 9.78
N GLY A 453 17.90 -34.69 9.36
CA GLY A 453 16.77 -34.07 10.09
C GLY A 453 16.69 -32.53 10.07
N VAL A 454 17.68 -31.83 9.48
CA VAL A 454 17.72 -30.36 9.41
C VAL A 454 17.66 -29.85 7.98
N SER A 455 18.54 -30.32 7.09
CA SER A 455 18.52 -29.99 5.68
C SER A 455 18.51 -31.28 4.87
N VAL A 456 17.51 -31.47 4.01
CA VAL A 456 17.32 -32.74 3.30
C VAL A 456 17.04 -32.48 1.83
N TRP A 457 17.81 -33.13 0.96
CA TRP A 457 17.53 -33.16 -0.48
C TRP A 457 16.30 -34.03 -0.77
N ASP A 458 15.33 -33.46 -1.46
CA ASP A 458 14.18 -34.18 -2.01
C ASP A 458 14.40 -34.44 -3.50
N GLY A 459 14.73 -35.69 -3.82
CA GLY A 459 14.95 -36.12 -5.21
C GLY A 459 13.68 -36.22 -6.05
N THR A 460 12.50 -36.30 -5.42
CA THR A 460 11.22 -36.35 -6.13
C THR A 460 10.81 -34.95 -6.58
N ASN A 461 10.98 -33.99 -5.67
CA ASN A 461 10.55 -32.60 -5.88
C ASN A 461 11.68 -31.68 -6.39
N TYR A 462 12.90 -32.20 -6.55
CA TYR A 462 14.06 -31.47 -7.05
C TYR A 462 14.33 -30.19 -6.25
N GLY A 463 14.71 -30.35 -4.99
CA GLY A 463 15.01 -29.25 -4.11
C GLY A 463 15.47 -29.70 -2.73
N MET A 464 15.53 -28.77 -1.80
CA MET A 464 15.95 -29.02 -0.43
C MET A 464 14.92 -28.46 0.55
N THR A 465 14.64 -29.22 1.60
CA THR A 465 13.83 -28.78 2.74
C THR A 465 14.76 -28.49 3.91
N TYR A 466 14.64 -27.30 4.49
CA TYR A 466 15.21 -26.95 5.79
C TYR A 466 14.14 -27.07 6.89
N THR A 467 14.50 -27.61 8.05
CA THR A 467 13.60 -27.84 9.19
C THR A 467 14.21 -27.26 10.46
N HIS A 468 13.46 -26.40 11.15
CA HIS A 468 13.84 -25.85 12.45
C HIS A 468 12.58 -25.47 13.25
N GLY A 469 12.58 -25.72 14.57
CA GLY A 469 11.48 -25.31 15.45
C GLY A 469 10.10 -25.87 15.09
N GLY A 470 10.02 -27.03 14.41
CA GLY A 470 8.76 -27.61 13.92
C GLY A 470 8.20 -26.95 12.65
N GLN A 471 8.93 -25.99 12.06
CA GLN A 471 8.62 -25.35 10.78
C GLN A 471 9.58 -25.84 9.68
N THR A 472 9.17 -25.68 8.43
CA THR A 472 9.96 -26.06 7.26
C THR A 472 10.03 -24.96 6.21
N ALA A 473 11.19 -24.78 5.58
CA ALA A 473 11.37 -23.93 4.41
C ALA A 473 11.77 -24.76 3.19
N TRP A 474 11.11 -24.53 2.06
CA TRP A 474 11.41 -25.19 0.80
C TRP A 474 12.32 -24.34 -0.09
N TYR A 475 13.45 -24.89 -0.53
CA TYR A 475 14.35 -24.29 -1.51
C TYR A 475 14.31 -25.08 -2.82
N PRO A 476 13.67 -24.55 -3.89
CA PRO A 476 13.65 -25.24 -5.17
C PRO A 476 15.03 -25.27 -5.82
N ALA A 477 15.37 -26.39 -6.47
CA ALA A 477 16.53 -26.49 -7.35
C ALA A 477 16.19 -25.93 -8.75
N GLN A 478 15.85 -24.64 -8.80
CA GLN A 478 15.35 -23.97 -10.01
C GLN A 478 16.44 -23.69 -11.06
N GLY A 479 17.69 -24.11 -10.86
CA GLY A 479 18.78 -23.80 -11.80
C GLY A 479 19.24 -22.35 -11.76
N TYR A 480 19.76 -21.87 -12.88
CA TYR A 480 20.32 -20.53 -13.02
C TYR A 480 20.40 -20.08 -14.49
N ARG A 481 20.52 -18.77 -14.72
CA ARG A 481 20.85 -18.20 -16.04
C ARG A 481 22.37 -18.17 -16.25
N ASN A 482 22.84 -18.86 -17.28
CA ASN A 482 24.26 -19.03 -17.57
C ASN A 482 24.91 -17.73 -18.06
N TYR A 483 26.00 -17.31 -17.41
CA TYR A 483 26.71 -16.07 -17.74
C TYR A 483 27.13 -15.93 -19.22
N SER A 484 27.55 -17.02 -19.87
CA SER A 484 28.19 -17.00 -21.20
C SER A 484 27.19 -17.03 -22.37
N SER A 485 25.95 -17.42 -22.10
CA SER A 485 24.92 -17.63 -23.12
C SER A 485 23.59 -16.95 -22.82
N GLY A 486 23.35 -16.54 -21.56
CA GLY A 486 22.05 -16.06 -21.12
C GLY A 486 20.98 -17.14 -21.01
N ALA A 487 21.29 -18.42 -21.23
CA ALA A 487 20.33 -19.53 -21.20
C ALA A 487 20.04 -20.02 -19.77
N ILE A 488 18.80 -20.41 -19.47
CA ILE A 488 18.43 -21.10 -18.23
C ILE A 488 18.96 -22.53 -18.25
N VAL A 489 19.75 -22.92 -17.25
CA VAL A 489 20.35 -24.26 -17.13
C VAL A 489 20.26 -24.78 -15.70
N GLY A 490 20.41 -26.10 -15.52
CA GLY A 490 20.40 -26.72 -14.18
C GLY A 490 19.01 -26.89 -13.55
N LEU A 491 17.94 -26.45 -14.23
CA LEU A 491 16.55 -26.71 -13.84
C LEU A 491 16.18 -28.16 -14.16
N ARG A 492 15.74 -28.94 -13.17
CA ARG A 492 15.29 -30.36 -13.30
C ARG A 492 16.13 -31.19 -14.29
N SER A 493 17.45 -31.03 -14.26
CA SER A 493 18.35 -31.75 -15.17
C SER A 493 18.27 -33.26 -14.92
N SER A 494 18.65 -34.08 -15.90
CA SER A 494 18.81 -35.54 -15.73
C SER A 494 19.78 -35.94 -14.60
N THR A 495 20.54 -34.97 -14.07
CA THR A 495 21.44 -35.11 -12.92
C THR A 495 20.80 -34.68 -11.58
N GLY A 496 19.50 -34.37 -11.56
CA GLY A 496 18.74 -34.02 -10.36
C GLY A 496 18.56 -32.51 -10.11
N GLY A 497 18.99 -31.63 -11.02
CA GLY A 497 18.89 -30.18 -10.85
C GLY A 497 19.82 -29.59 -9.79
N SER A 498 19.89 -28.26 -9.72
CA SER A 498 20.68 -27.53 -8.71
C SER A 498 20.02 -26.21 -8.29
N GLY A 499 20.17 -25.83 -7.03
CA GLY A 499 19.86 -24.49 -6.55
C GLY A 499 21.10 -23.60 -6.53
N ALA A 500 20.94 -22.35 -6.93
CA ALA A 500 21.97 -21.30 -6.85
C ALA A 500 21.32 -20.00 -6.36
N TYR A 501 21.77 -19.51 -5.20
CA TYR A 501 21.17 -18.37 -4.50
C TYR A 501 22.24 -17.35 -4.13
N TRP A 502 22.11 -16.12 -4.61
CA TRP A 502 23.12 -15.09 -4.36
C TRP A 502 23.23 -14.72 -2.88
N SER A 503 24.48 -14.59 -2.42
CA SER A 503 24.83 -13.85 -1.20
C SER A 503 25.14 -12.38 -1.54
N ALA A 504 24.95 -11.48 -0.59
CA ALA A 504 25.48 -10.12 -0.62
C ALA A 504 27.01 -10.07 -0.43
N GLU A 505 27.63 -11.14 0.06
CA GLU A 505 29.08 -11.18 0.25
C GLU A 505 29.85 -11.33 -1.06
N THR A 506 31.00 -10.67 -1.12
CA THR A 506 31.87 -10.67 -2.30
C THR A 506 33.20 -11.34 -2.06
N SER A 507 33.73 -11.90 -3.15
CA SER A 507 35.14 -12.27 -3.30
C SER A 507 35.77 -11.26 -4.28
N SER A 508 37.09 -11.29 -4.46
CA SER A 508 37.87 -10.34 -5.28
C SER A 508 37.11 -9.83 -6.53
N VAL A 509 36.98 -10.65 -7.58
CA VAL A 509 36.24 -10.30 -8.83
C VAL A 509 34.92 -11.08 -8.99
N LYS A 510 34.47 -11.71 -7.91
CA LYS A 510 33.35 -12.67 -7.87
C LYS A 510 32.43 -12.37 -6.69
N SER A 511 31.36 -13.15 -6.53
CA SER A 511 30.51 -13.08 -5.35
C SER A 511 30.12 -14.47 -4.87
N TYR A 512 29.87 -14.59 -3.57
CA TYR A 512 29.50 -15.85 -2.94
C TYR A 512 28.03 -16.18 -3.21
N TYR A 513 27.71 -17.47 -3.14
CA TYR A 513 26.36 -17.96 -3.34
C TYR A 513 26.15 -19.30 -2.62
N LEU A 514 24.93 -19.57 -2.19
CA LEU A 514 24.52 -20.90 -1.77
C LEU A 514 24.27 -21.75 -3.01
N PHE A 515 25.01 -22.86 -3.10
CA PHE A 515 24.81 -23.91 -4.08
C PHE A 515 24.35 -25.19 -3.42
N PHE A 516 23.38 -25.88 -4.02
CA PHE A 516 23.02 -27.23 -3.59
C PHE A 516 22.52 -28.09 -4.75
N ARG A 517 22.66 -29.40 -4.62
CA ARG A 517 22.17 -30.39 -5.59
C ARG A 517 21.99 -31.76 -4.94
N SER A 518 21.55 -32.74 -5.72
CA SER A 518 21.52 -34.15 -5.31
C SER A 518 22.91 -34.62 -4.83
N LYS A 519 22.90 -35.56 -3.87
CA LYS A 519 24.12 -35.99 -3.16
C LYS A 519 25.18 -36.56 -4.11
N LEU A 520 26.40 -36.03 -4.04
CA LEU A 520 27.56 -36.62 -4.73
C LEU A 520 28.56 -37.17 -3.73
N SER A 521 29.13 -38.31 -4.06
CA SER A 521 30.06 -39.05 -3.22
C SER A 521 31.40 -38.35 -2.96
N SER A 522 31.72 -37.24 -3.63
CA SER A 522 33.06 -36.62 -3.54
C SER A 522 33.16 -35.08 -3.57
N SER A 523 32.14 -34.32 -3.98
CA SER A 523 32.28 -32.85 -4.21
C SER A 523 31.52 -31.93 -3.24
N GLY A 524 30.89 -32.47 -2.19
CA GLY A 524 29.92 -31.71 -1.39
C GLY A 524 28.58 -31.53 -2.12
N SER A 525 27.48 -31.63 -1.38
CA SER A 525 26.10 -31.61 -1.90
C SER A 525 25.41 -30.26 -1.71
N ILE A 526 25.93 -29.46 -0.78
CA ILE A 526 25.48 -28.11 -0.43
C ILE A 526 26.69 -27.29 0.04
N ASN A 527 26.82 -26.04 -0.38
CA ASN A 527 27.95 -25.17 -0.04
C ASN A 527 27.59 -23.68 -0.18
N ASN A 528 27.81 -22.87 0.85
CA ASN A 528 27.62 -21.41 0.87
C ASN A 528 28.94 -20.63 0.66
N GLU A 529 30.08 -21.31 0.64
CA GLU A 529 31.42 -20.71 0.47
C GLU A 529 31.89 -20.69 -1.00
N LEU A 530 31.03 -21.05 -1.96
CA LEU A 530 31.40 -21.02 -3.37
C LEU A 530 31.31 -19.59 -3.91
N ASP A 531 32.30 -19.18 -4.70
CA ASP A 531 32.27 -17.92 -5.43
C ASP A 531 32.10 -18.11 -6.94
N MET A 532 31.38 -17.19 -7.58
CA MET A 532 31.20 -17.21 -9.03
C MET A 532 31.16 -15.82 -9.65
N ASN A 533 31.36 -15.76 -10.96
CA ASN A 533 31.29 -14.55 -11.76
C ASN A 533 29.96 -13.80 -11.55
N ARG A 534 30.02 -12.48 -11.32
CA ARG A 534 28.85 -11.62 -11.06
C ARG A 534 27.87 -11.51 -12.24
N SER A 535 28.29 -11.96 -13.41
CA SER A 535 27.47 -12.01 -14.64
C SER A 535 26.51 -13.20 -14.71
N TYR A 536 26.59 -14.20 -13.80
CA TYR A 536 25.55 -15.24 -13.71
C TYR A 536 24.21 -14.65 -13.22
N GLY A 537 23.11 -15.27 -13.62
CA GLY A 537 21.79 -14.98 -13.06
C GLY A 537 21.39 -16.04 -12.05
N TYR A 538 21.46 -15.73 -10.75
CA TYR A 538 21.02 -16.62 -9.67
C TYR A 538 19.81 -16.04 -8.96
N THR A 539 19.11 -16.90 -8.23
CA THR A 539 17.92 -16.53 -7.47
C THR A 539 18.30 -15.76 -6.21
N VAL A 540 17.37 -14.98 -5.67
CA VAL A 540 17.49 -14.34 -4.36
C VAL A 540 16.38 -14.86 -3.46
N ARG A 541 16.73 -15.23 -2.23
CA ARG A 541 15.76 -15.41 -1.13
C ARG A 541 16.08 -14.39 -0.06
N CYS A 542 15.21 -13.40 0.08
CA CYS A 542 15.43 -12.26 0.94
C CYS A 542 15.35 -12.66 2.42
N CYS A 543 16.24 -12.09 3.25
CA CYS A 543 16.14 -12.14 4.70
C CYS A 543 15.76 -10.77 5.26
N LYS A 544 15.25 -10.73 6.48
CA LYS A 544 14.92 -9.49 7.18
C LYS A 544 16.19 -8.65 7.40
N GLU A 545 16.05 -7.32 7.30
CA GLU A 545 17.12 -6.34 7.60
C GLU A 545 17.61 -6.38 9.06
#